data_AF-A0A3B8VNK7-F1
#
_entry.id   AF-A0A3B8VNK7-F1
#
_cell.length_a   1.000
_cell.length_b   1.000
_cell.length_c   1.000
_cell.angle_alpha   90.00
_cell.angle_beta   90.00
_cell.angle_gamma   90.00
#
_symmetry.space_group_name_H-M   'P 1'
#
loop_
_entity.id
_entity.type
_entity.pdbx_description
1 polymer ?
#
loop_
_entity_poly.entity_id
_entity_poly.type
_entity_poly.pdbx_seq_one_letter_code
_entity_poly.pdbx_strand_id
1 'polypeptide(L)' 'NGTTYSKLIHGLKLAGVEINRKMLADLAMQDPGAFTQIAEQAKQQLQAA' A
#
# COMPACT_ATOMS: atom_id res chain seq x y z
N ASN A 1 9.28 3.72 5.23
CA ASN A 1 8.13 2.83 4.92
C ASN A 1 8.31 1.34 5.22
N GLY A 2 9.46 0.83 5.69
CA GLY A 2 9.63 -0.43 6.47
C GLY A 2 9.03 -1.76 5.97
N THR A 3 8.33 -1.76 4.84
CA THR A 3 7.45 -2.82 4.36
C THR A 3 7.95 -3.21 2.97
N THR A 4 8.08 -4.51 2.71
CA THR A 4 8.43 -5.01 1.38
C THR A 4 7.23 -4.87 0.45
N TYR A 5 7.48 -4.74 -0.85
CA TYR A 5 6.40 -4.65 -1.86
C TYR A 5 5.36 -5.78 -1.71
N SER A 6 5.81 -7.01 -1.47
CA SER A 6 4.90 -8.16 -1.25
C SER A 6 3.98 -7.96 -0.05
N LYS A 7 4.52 -7.47 1.08
CA LYS A 7 3.71 -7.14 2.26
C LYS A 7 2.74 -5.99 1.96
N LEU A 8 3.19 -4.92 1.30
CA LEU A 8 2.32 -3.82 0.90
C LEU A 8 1.13 -4.32 0.06
N ILE A 9 1.38 -5.09 -0.99
CA ILE A 9 0.33 -5.65 -1.86
C ILE A 9 -0.59 -6.59 -1.09
N HIS A 10 -0.04 -7.41 -0.19
CA HIS A 10 -0.86 -8.29 0.65
C HIS A 10 -1.79 -7.50 1.57
N GLY A 11 -1.28 -6.47 2.24
CA GLY A 11 -2.07 -5.58 3.10
C GLY A 11 -3.14 -4.81 2.33
N LEU A 12 -2.84 -4.35 1.11
CA LEU A 12 -3.83 -3.71 0.24
C LEU A 12 -4.92 -4.67 -0.20
N LYS A 13 -4.56 -5.93 -0.49
CA LYS A 13 -5.54 -6.97 -0.79
C LYS A 13 -6.46 -7.27 0.41
N LEU A 14 -5.90 -7.30 1.64
CA LEU A 14 -6.68 -7.44 2.87
C LEU A 14 -7.59 -6.22 3.13
N ALA A 15 -7.14 -5.02 2.77
CA ALA A 15 -7.92 -3.79 2.83
C ALA A 15 -9.04 -3.70 1.76
N GLY A 16 -9.11 -4.65 0.82
CA GLY A 16 -10.02 -4.59 -0.33
C GLY A 16 -9.64 -3.51 -1.36
N VAL A 17 -8.39 -3.03 -1.32
CA VAL A 17 -7.88 -2.01 -2.25
C VAL A 17 -7.27 -2.69 -3.47
N GLU A 18 -7.99 -2.69 -4.58
CA GLU A 18 -7.50 -3.17 -5.87
C GLU A 18 -6.74 -2.07 -6.61
N ILE A 19 -5.42 -2.01 -6.39
CA ILE A 19 -4.52 -1.12 -7.13
C ILE A 19 -3.51 -1.93 -7.94
N ASN A 20 -3.26 -1.52 -9.18
CA ASN A 20 -2.25 -2.15 -10.01
C ASN A 20 -0.85 -1.56 -9.71
N ARG A 21 0.20 -2.33 -10.01
CA ARG A 21 1.60 -1.96 -9.73
C ARG A 21 2.05 -0.66 -10.41
N LYS A 22 1.50 -0.32 -11.58
CA LYS A 22 1.84 0.90 -12.31
C LYS A 22 1.28 2.12 -11.58
N MET A 23 -0.01 2.10 -11.27
CA MET A 23 -0.67 3.15 -10.50
C MET A 23 -0.03 3.33 -9.13
N LEU A 24 0.36 2.26 -8.46
CA LEU A 24 1.05 2.36 -7.17
C LEU A 24 2.40 3.08 -7.30
N ALA A 25 3.17 2.79 -8.34
CA ALA A 25 4.46 3.44 -8.60
C ALA A 25 4.28 4.90 -9.02
N ASP A 26 3.32 5.18 -9.90
CA ASP A 26 2.99 6.55 -10.32
C ASP A 26 2.50 7.38 -9.14
N LEU A 27 1.64 6.82 -8.29
CA LEU A 27 1.16 7.46 -7.06
C LEU A 27 2.32 7.73 -6.08
N ALA A 28 3.25 6.80 -5.92
CA ALA A 28 4.43 7.01 -5.07
C ALA A 28 5.32 8.16 -5.56
N MET A 29 5.34 8.42 -6.87
CA MET A 29 6.12 9.51 -7.47
C MET A 29 5.35 10.85 -7.51
N GLN A 30 4.05 10.81 -7.81
CA GLN A 30 3.22 12.00 -7.99
C GLN A 30 2.66 12.53 -6.67
N ASP A 31 2.29 11.64 -5.74
CA ASP A 31 1.72 12.00 -4.44
C ASP A 31 2.24 11.08 -3.32
N PRO A 32 3.41 11.44 -2.74
CA PRO A 32 3.98 10.73 -1.60
C PRO A 32 3.06 10.71 -0.37
N GLY A 33 2.17 11.70 -0.23
CA GLY A 33 1.23 11.80 0.88
C GLY A 33 0.15 10.71 0.76
N ALA A 34 -0.48 10.61 -0.41
CA ALA A 34 -1.43 9.55 -0.70
C ALA A 34 -0.80 8.16 -0.59
N PHE A 35 0.43 7.98 -1.10
CA PHE A 35 1.15 6.71 -0.97
C PHE A 35 1.39 6.33 0.50
N THR A 36 1.71 7.30 1.35
CA THR A 36 1.93 7.06 2.79
C THR A 36 0.65 6.58 3.46
N GLN A 37 -0.50 7.19 3.18
CA GLN A 37 -1.79 6.76 3.73
C GLN A 37 -2.16 5.34 3.30
N ILE A 38 -1.99 5.02 2.03
CA ILE A 38 -2.25 3.69 1.47
C ILE A 38 -1.30 2.65 2.08
N ALA A 39 -0.02 2.99 2.24
CA ALA A 39 0.96 2.11 2.87
C ALA A 39 0.67 1.88 4.36
N GLU A 40 0.15 2.88 5.06
CA GLU A 40 -0.24 2.77 6.45
C GLU A 40 -1.50 1.92 6.63
N GLN A 41 -2.53 2.11 5.80
CA GLN A 41 -3.71 1.23 5.78
C GLN A 41 -3.33 -0.21 5.50
N ALA A 42 -2.48 -0.45 4.49
CA ALA A 42 -1.99 -1.79 4.19
C ALA A 42 -1.25 -2.41 5.37
N LYS A 43 -0.41 -1.63 6.06
CA LYS A 43 0.34 -2.07 7.25
C LYS A 43 -0.60 -2.40 8.42
N GLN A 44 -1.65 -1.60 8.64
CA GLN A 44 -2.66 -1.86 9.67
C GLN A 44 -3.38 -3.20 9.42
N GLN A 45 -3.81 -3.45 8.19
CA GLN A 45 -4.47 -4.72 7.86
C GLN A 45 -3.53 -5.93 8.02
N LEU A 46 -2.24 -5.74 7.75
CA LEU A 46 -1.21 -6.78 7.95
C LEU A 46 -0.87 -7.06 9.42
N GLN A 47 -1.16 -6.12 10.32
CA GLN A 47 -1.00 -6.30 11.77
C GLN A 47 -2.28 -6.84 12.43
N ALA A 48 -3.43 -6.62 11.79
CA ALA A 48 -4.72 -7.13 12.26
C ALA A 48 -4.99 -8.59 11.85
N ALA A 49 -4.25 -9.11 10.85
CA ALA A 49 -4.27 -10.51 10.41
C ALA A 49 -3.19 -11.34 11.13
#